data_AF-A0A3B8HPC9-F1
#
_entry.id   AF-A0A3B8HPC9-F1
#
_cell.length_a   1.000
_cell.length_b   1.000
_cell.length_c   1.000
_cell.angle_alpha   90.00
_cell.angle_beta   90.00
_cell.angle_gamma   90.00
#
_symmetry.space_group_name_H-M   'P 1'
#
loop_
_entity.id
_entity.type
_entity.pdbx_description
1 polymer ?
#
loop_
_entity_poly.entity_id
_entity_poly.type
_entity_poly.pdbx_seq_one_letter_code
_entity_poly.pdbx_strand_id
1 'polypeptide(L)'
;MEWLYQGLAFLGYHHPLHPPLVHLPIGMVIGALLFHLLAVVKKKPNLESTSRHCSTLALAALPVAAIGGILDWHHFYAGAWLLPIKIKMFLAGALLAVLVGGVFMQHRSTSRSPYLGVLYGLALLLAAGIGYFGGELVYGNSRRPAGLSVASQSRGKELFRAHCGGCHPDGENTMKPTLPLRSAPQLADEHVFLGYLRDPKARDGSPTLMPPFAQDRLSDEEAMQIRRYVIEGLRR
;
A
#
# COMPACT_ATOMS: atom_id res chain seq x y z
N MET A 1 10.17 -16.97 -8.09
CA MET A 1 9.33 -15.95 -7.41
C MET A 1 8.09 -16.63 -6.87
N GLU A 2 7.24 -17.15 -7.75
CA GLU A 2 5.95 -17.76 -7.34
C GLU A 2 6.09 -18.96 -6.39
N TRP A 3 7.12 -19.79 -6.57
CA TRP A 3 7.41 -20.92 -5.67
C TRP A 3 7.60 -20.49 -4.20
N LEU A 4 8.15 -19.30 -3.94
CA LEU A 4 8.35 -18.78 -2.60
C LEU A 4 7.00 -18.38 -1.97
N TYR A 5 6.18 -17.65 -2.72
CA TYR A 5 4.83 -17.26 -2.27
C TYR A 5 3.90 -18.46 -2.11
N GLN A 6 4.00 -19.47 -2.97
CA GLN A 6 3.25 -20.72 -2.83
C GLN A 6 3.68 -21.50 -1.59
N GLY A 7 5.00 -21.57 -1.30
CA GLY A 7 5.50 -22.18 -0.07
C GLY A 7 5.04 -21.44 1.19
N LEU A 8 5.05 -20.11 1.18
CA LEU A 8 4.54 -19.29 2.27
C LEU A 8 3.02 -19.44 2.45
N ALA A 9 2.28 -19.48 1.34
CA ALA A 9 0.84 -19.70 1.34
C ALA A 9 0.46 -21.08 1.89
N PHE A 10 1.26 -22.12 1.61
CA PHE A 10 1.09 -23.44 2.21
C PHE A 10 1.22 -23.40 3.75
N LEU A 11 2.06 -22.52 4.27
CA LEU A 11 2.20 -22.26 5.71
C LEU A 11 1.15 -21.27 6.26
N GLY A 12 0.18 -20.83 5.43
CA GLY A 12 -0.86 -19.87 5.80
C GLY A 12 -0.45 -18.40 5.77
N TYR A 13 0.73 -18.07 5.23
CA TYR A 13 1.20 -16.69 5.09
C TYR A 13 0.89 -16.13 3.70
N HIS A 14 -0.07 -15.21 3.63
CA HIS A 14 -0.53 -14.58 2.39
C HIS A 14 -0.17 -13.09 2.28
N HIS A 15 0.68 -12.60 3.19
CA HIS A 15 1.02 -11.18 3.28
C HIS A 15 2.29 -10.84 2.49
N PRO A 16 2.50 -9.56 2.15
CA PRO A 16 3.76 -9.10 1.58
C PRO A 16 4.97 -9.33 2.51
N LEU A 17 6.14 -9.56 1.92
CA LEU A 17 7.40 -9.81 2.63
C LEU A 17 8.12 -8.52 3.00
N HIS A 18 7.98 -7.46 2.21
CA HIS A 18 8.67 -6.19 2.42
C HIS A 18 8.29 -5.50 3.73
N PRO A 19 7.00 -5.39 4.15
CA PRO A 19 6.64 -4.71 5.39
C PRO A 19 7.36 -5.25 6.63
N PRO A 20 7.42 -6.57 6.93
CA PRO A 20 8.20 -7.04 8.07
C PRO A 20 9.70 -6.78 7.90
N LEU A 21 10.25 -6.94 6.69
CA LEU A 21 11.69 -6.77 6.43
C LEU A 21 12.19 -5.33 6.59
N VAL A 22 11.37 -4.30 6.34
CA VAL A 22 11.78 -2.90 6.51
C VAL A 22 11.90 -2.46 7.98
N HIS A 23 11.35 -3.21 8.94
CA HIS A 23 11.42 -2.84 10.36
C HIS A 23 12.85 -2.78 10.87
N LEU A 24 13.71 -3.70 10.42
CA LEU A 24 15.11 -3.74 10.82
C LEU A 24 15.89 -2.49 10.35
N PRO A 25 15.99 -2.17 9.05
CA PRO A 25 16.73 -0.99 8.61
C PRO A 25 16.13 0.32 9.16
N ILE A 26 14.80 0.45 9.24
CA ILE A 26 14.16 1.65 9.81
C ILE A 26 14.49 1.79 11.31
N GLY A 27 14.33 0.72 12.08
CA GLY A 27 14.65 0.71 13.51
C GLY A 27 16.12 1.04 13.77
N MET A 28 17.02 0.54 12.93
CA MET A 28 18.44 0.86 13.02
C MET A 28 18.77 2.30 12.62
N VAL A 29 18.07 2.90 11.65
CA VAL A 29 18.19 4.34 11.34
C VAL A 29 17.76 5.20 12.54
N ILE A 30 16.63 4.86 13.17
CA ILE A 30 16.15 5.54 14.38
C ILE A 30 17.17 5.38 15.51
N GLY A 31 17.66 4.15 15.72
CA GLY A 31 18.68 3.84 16.72
C GLY A 31 19.96 4.64 16.53
N ALA A 32 20.47 4.74 15.29
CA ALA A 32 21.66 5.53 14.98
C ALA A 32 21.48 6.99 15.41
N LEU A 33 20.37 7.64 15.04
CA LEU A 33 20.11 9.01 15.45
C LEU A 33 20.00 9.17 16.97
N LEU A 34 19.21 8.32 17.63
CA LEU A 34 18.99 8.40 19.08
C LEU A 34 20.28 8.19 19.87
N PHE A 35 21.06 7.17 19.53
CA PHE A 35 22.32 6.90 20.20
C PHE A 35 23.36 7.99 19.92
N HIS A 36 23.37 8.59 18.72
CA HIS A 36 24.23 9.74 18.43
C HIS A 36 23.87 10.95 19.31
N LEU A 37 22.59 11.32 19.39
CA LEU A 37 22.13 12.43 20.24
C LEU A 37 22.46 12.17 21.71
N LEU A 38 22.24 10.95 22.19
CA LEU A 38 22.61 10.56 23.55
C LEU A 38 24.12 10.59 23.78
N ALA A 39 24.93 10.20 22.78
CA ALA A 39 26.39 10.27 22.86
C ALA A 39 26.90 11.71 22.94
N VAL A 40 26.25 12.64 22.23
CA VAL A 40 26.55 14.08 22.29
C VAL A 40 26.21 14.63 23.69
N VAL A 41 25.03 14.34 24.22
CA VAL A 41 24.56 14.85 25.53
C VAL A 41 25.35 14.22 26.69
N LYS A 42 25.49 12.90 26.70
CA LYS A 42 26.12 12.16 27.80
C LYS A 42 27.64 12.08 27.68
N LYS A 43 28.21 12.49 26.54
CA LYS A 43 29.64 12.44 26.23
C LYS A 43 30.26 11.03 26.40
N LYS A 44 29.46 9.96 26.31
CA LYS A 44 29.92 8.57 26.51
C LYS A 44 30.33 7.92 25.17
N PRO A 45 31.56 7.39 25.04
CA PRO A 45 32.05 6.80 23.78
C PRO A 45 31.29 5.53 23.38
N ASN A 46 30.79 4.75 24.35
CA ASN A 46 30.04 3.51 24.07
C ASN A 46 28.75 3.80 23.30
N LEU A 47 28.06 4.91 23.60
CA LEU A 47 26.82 5.28 22.92
C LEU A 47 27.08 5.67 21.45
N GLU A 48 28.20 6.32 21.17
CA GLU A 48 28.60 6.63 19.80
C GLU A 48 28.96 5.35 19.02
N SER A 49 29.66 4.41 19.65
CA SER A 49 29.92 3.10 19.04
C SER A 49 28.62 2.39 18.71
N THR A 50 27.63 2.40 19.61
CA THR A 50 26.29 1.87 19.34
C THR A 50 25.61 2.57 18.17
N SER A 51 25.68 3.91 18.09
CA SER A 51 25.15 4.67 16.94
C SER A 51 25.73 4.20 15.61
N ARG A 52 27.06 4.03 15.55
CA ARG A 52 27.77 3.56 14.36
C ARG A 52 27.42 2.12 13.99
N HIS A 53 27.26 1.24 14.98
CA HIS A 53 26.78 -0.13 14.76
C HIS A 53 25.37 -0.13 14.18
N CYS A 54 24.46 0.70 14.71
CA CYS A 54 23.12 0.85 14.17
C CYS A 54 23.16 1.33 12.71
N SER A 55 23.92 2.38 12.39
CA SER A 55 24.04 2.85 11.00
C SER A 55 24.61 1.78 10.06
N THR A 56 25.58 1.00 10.52
CA THR A 56 26.20 -0.08 9.74
C THR A 56 25.23 -1.23 9.52
N LEU A 57 24.48 -1.62 10.56
CA LEU A 57 23.46 -2.66 10.46
C LEU A 57 22.26 -2.22 9.61
N ALA A 58 21.88 -0.94 9.66
CA ALA A 58 20.87 -0.37 8.76
C ALA A 58 21.26 -0.54 7.29
N LEU A 59 22.51 -0.21 6.95
CA LEU A 59 23.05 -0.38 5.59
C LEU A 59 23.08 -1.86 5.19
N ALA A 60 23.53 -2.74 6.08
CA ALA A 60 23.59 -4.18 5.82
C ALA A 60 22.20 -4.82 5.63
N ALA A 61 21.18 -4.32 6.34
CA ALA A 61 19.80 -4.83 6.25
C ALA A 61 19.03 -4.30 5.02
N LEU A 62 19.46 -3.16 4.45
CA LEU A 62 18.77 -2.50 3.34
C LEU A 62 18.64 -3.40 2.08
N PRO A 63 19.66 -4.15 1.64
CA PRO A 63 19.53 -5.09 0.52
C PRO A 63 18.45 -6.15 0.75
N VAL A 64 18.33 -6.69 1.97
CA VAL A 64 17.31 -7.71 2.30
C VAL A 64 15.91 -7.11 2.17
N ALA A 65 15.70 -5.92 2.72
CA ALA A 65 14.43 -5.21 2.60
C ALA A 65 14.11 -4.81 1.14
N ALA A 66 15.12 -4.42 0.36
CA ALA A 66 14.99 -4.09 -1.06
C ALA A 66 14.60 -5.31 -1.90
N ILE A 67 15.25 -6.46 -1.66
CA ILE A 67 14.87 -7.73 -2.31
C ILE A 67 13.41 -8.04 -2.00
N GLY A 68 13.00 -8.02 -0.72
CA GLY A 68 11.60 -8.21 -0.35
C GLY A 68 10.64 -7.24 -1.07
N GLY A 69 11.05 -5.97 -1.22
CA GLY A 69 10.28 -4.96 -1.94
C GLY A 69 10.12 -5.25 -3.44
N ILE A 70 11.18 -5.74 -4.09
CA ILE A 70 11.14 -6.16 -5.50
C ILE A 70 10.25 -7.40 -5.66
N LEU A 71 10.38 -8.38 -4.75
CA LEU A 71 9.54 -9.58 -4.74
C LEU A 71 8.05 -9.22 -4.64
N ASP A 72 7.70 -8.32 -3.71
CA ASP A 72 6.32 -7.88 -3.52
C ASP A 72 5.81 -7.07 -4.70
N TRP A 73 6.65 -6.22 -5.29
CA TRP A 73 6.31 -5.40 -6.44
C TRP A 73 5.94 -6.25 -7.66
N HIS A 74 6.68 -7.33 -7.91
CA HIS A 74 6.35 -8.27 -8.97
C HIS A 74 5.08 -9.09 -8.67
N HIS A 75 4.93 -9.59 -7.44
CA HIS A 75 3.83 -10.50 -7.11
C HIS A 75 2.48 -9.77 -6.91
N PHE A 76 2.44 -8.72 -6.09
CA PHE A 76 1.18 -8.03 -5.74
C PHE A 76 0.81 -6.89 -6.70
N TYR A 77 1.80 -6.31 -7.40
CA TYR A 77 1.58 -5.17 -8.28
C TYR A 77 1.91 -5.45 -9.74
N ALA A 78 2.21 -6.72 -10.09
CA ALA A 78 2.57 -7.13 -11.46
C ALA A 78 3.69 -6.30 -12.10
N GLY A 79 4.59 -5.72 -11.30
CA GLY A 79 5.65 -4.82 -11.79
C GLY A 79 5.14 -3.44 -12.26
N ALA A 80 3.94 -3.02 -11.88
CA ALA A 80 3.37 -1.74 -12.28
C ALA A 80 4.12 -0.56 -11.65
N TRP A 81 4.48 0.44 -12.46
CA TRP A 81 5.15 1.67 -12.01
C TRP A 81 4.15 2.72 -11.53
N LEU A 82 3.52 2.47 -10.38
CA LEU A 82 2.63 3.43 -9.72
C LEU A 82 3.42 4.64 -9.19
N LEU A 83 2.78 5.80 -9.10
CA LEU A 83 3.43 7.02 -8.60
C LEU A 83 4.07 6.82 -7.20
N PRO A 84 3.41 6.20 -6.21
CA PRO A 84 4.04 5.93 -4.92
C PRO A 84 5.27 5.00 -5.04
N ILE A 85 5.25 4.02 -5.95
CA ILE A 85 6.37 3.11 -6.18
C ILE A 85 7.56 3.87 -6.77
N LYS A 86 7.34 4.73 -7.77
CA LYS A 86 8.38 5.57 -8.37
C LYS A 86 9.08 6.44 -7.31
N ILE A 87 8.28 7.08 -6.45
CA ILE A 87 8.81 7.93 -5.37
C ILE A 87 9.59 7.09 -4.35
N LYS A 88 9.06 5.92 -3.94
CA LYS A 88 9.77 5.02 -3.03
C LYS A 88 11.12 4.57 -3.58
N MET A 89 11.22 4.26 -4.87
CA MET A 89 12.50 3.86 -5.48
C MET A 89 13.53 4.99 -5.45
N PHE A 90 13.10 6.22 -5.77
CA PHE A 90 13.96 7.39 -5.65
C PHE A 90 14.44 7.61 -4.20
N LEU A 91 13.50 7.60 -3.24
CA LEU A 91 13.82 7.79 -1.82
C LEU A 91 14.71 6.66 -1.27
N ALA A 92 14.50 5.42 -1.69
CA ALA A 92 15.32 4.28 -1.31
C ALA A 92 16.76 4.40 -1.85
N GLY A 93 16.91 4.85 -3.10
CA GLY A 93 18.22 5.16 -3.68
C GLY A 93 18.94 6.29 -2.92
N ALA A 94 18.21 7.36 -2.58
CA ALA A 94 18.75 8.45 -1.76
C ALA A 94 19.15 7.97 -0.35
N LEU A 95 18.32 7.13 0.29
CA LEU A 95 18.62 6.57 1.61
C LEU A 95 19.87 5.70 1.58
N LEU A 96 20.02 4.86 0.55
CA LEU A 96 21.23 4.05 0.35
C LEU A 96 22.47 4.95 0.24
N ALA A 97 22.41 6.01 -0.58
CA ALA A 97 23.53 6.94 -0.74
C ALA A 97 23.90 7.63 0.59
N VAL A 98 22.89 8.06 1.37
CA VAL A 98 23.09 8.68 2.68
C VAL A 98 23.71 7.69 3.68
N LEU A 99 23.24 6.44 3.72
CA LEU A 99 23.77 5.42 4.63
C LEU A 99 25.20 5.01 4.26
N VAL A 100 25.50 4.82 2.97
CA VAL A 100 26.87 4.56 2.48
C VAL A 100 27.78 5.73 2.84
N GLY A 101 27.35 6.97 2.58
CA GLY A 101 28.09 8.17 2.94
C GLY A 101 28.34 8.28 4.44
N GLY A 102 27.32 8.01 5.25
CA GLY A 102 27.41 8.02 6.72
C GLY A 102 28.37 6.96 7.25
N VAL A 103 28.28 5.72 6.77
CA VAL A 103 29.19 4.63 7.13
C VAL A 103 30.62 4.95 6.68
N PHE A 104 30.84 5.47 5.48
CA PHE A 104 32.18 5.86 5.05
C PHE A 104 32.75 7.02 5.89
N MET A 105 31.94 8.03 6.18
CA MET A 105 32.35 9.20 6.94
C MET A 105 32.63 8.86 8.41
N GLN A 106 31.96 7.85 8.99
CA GLN A 106 32.24 7.40 10.36
C GLN A 106 33.70 6.92 10.53
N HIS A 107 34.31 6.34 9.48
CA HIS A 107 35.70 5.90 9.51
C HIS A 107 36.71 7.06 9.43
N ARG A 108 36.25 8.24 8.98
CA ARG A 108 37.08 9.43 8.77
C ARG A 108 36.86 10.51 9.83
N SER A 109 35.73 10.46 10.53
CA SER A 109 35.27 11.54 11.40
C SER A 109 35.45 11.24 12.88
N THR A 110 35.70 12.29 13.66
CA THR A 110 35.76 12.20 15.11
C THR A 110 34.40 11.75 15.66
N SER A 111 34.45 11.10 16.83
CA SER A 111 33.33 10.42 17.50
C SER A 111 32.11 11.30 17.84
N ARG A 112 32.07 12.59 17.48
CA ARG A 112 30.98 13.53 17.86
C ARG A 112 30.68 14.54 16.74
N SER A 113 30.92 14.14 15.50
CA SER A 113 30.76 15.02 14.35
C SER A 113 29.30 15.40 14.14
N PRO A 114 28.94 16.71 14.13
CA PRO A 114 27.56 17.14 13.88
C PRO A 114 27.07 16.72 12.49
N TYR A 115 27.98 16.55 11.54
CA TYR A 115 27.66 16.07 10.20
C TYR A 115 27.07 14.65 10.20
N LEU A 116 27.52 13.76 11.09
CA LEU A 116 26.94 12.42 11.23
C LEU A 116 25.50 12.50 11.74
N GLY A 117 25.24 13.35 12.72
CA GLY A 117 23.89 13.61 13.21
C GLY A 117 22.95 14.12 12.11
N VAL A 118 23.42 15.02 11.25
CA VAL A 118 22.64 15.50 10.08
C VAL A 118 22.35 14.36 9.10
N LEU A 119 23.34 13.51 8.79
CA LEU A 119 23.13 12.35 7.91
C LEU A 119 22.12 11.35 8.50
N TYR A 120 22.18 11.08 9.81
CA TYR A 120 21.21 10.20 10.47
C TYR A 120 19.81 10.81 10.51
N GLY A 121 19.70 12.13 10.72
CA GLY A 121 18.43 12.86 10.63
C GLY A 121 17.84 12.79 9.22
N LEU A 122 18.67 13.00 8.19
CA LEU A 122 18.26 12.87 6.79
C LEU A 122 17.83 11.44 6.45
N ALA A 123 18.57 10.43 6.93
CA ALA A 123 18.21 9.02 6.76
C ALA A 123 16.83 8.73 7.39
N LEU A 124 16.54 9.28 8.57
CA LEU A 124 15.24 9.13 9.21
C LEU A 124 14.11 9.78 8.38
N LEU A 125 14.33 10.99 7.86
CA LEU A 125 13.34 11.66 7.01
C LEU A 125 13.06 10.89 5.72
N LEU A 126 14.10 10.36 5.08
CA LEU A 126 13.97 9.50 3.89
C LEU A 126 13.22 8.21 4.22
N ALA A 127 13.57 7.53 5.32
CA ALA A 127 12.87 6.34 5.79
C ALA A 127 11.39 6.62 6.09
N ALA A 128 11.08 7.75 6.73
CA ALA A 128 9.71 8.18 7.00
C ALA A 128 8.94 8.44 5.70
N GLY A 129 9.56 9.09 4.70
CA GLY A 129 8.98 9.29 3.37
C GLY A 129 8.68 7.97 2.66
N ILE A 130 9.62 7.02 2.68
CA ILE A 130 9.41 5.66 2.12
C ILE A 130 8.23 4.98 2.83
N GLY A 131 8.15 5.09 4.15
CA GLY A 131 7.05 4.58 4.97
C GLY A 131 5.71 5.21 4.62
N TYR A 132 5.65 6.53 4.45
CA TYR A 132 4.45 7.26 4.03
C TYR A 132 3.91 6.76 2.69
N PHE A 133 4.75 6.70 1.65
CA PHE A 133 4.33 6.20 0.35
C PHE A 133 4.07 4.68 0.35
N GLY A 134 4.67 3.93 1.27
CA GLY A 134 4.30 2.54 1.53
C GLY A 134 2.89 2.43 2.12
N GLY A 135 2.56 3.30 3.07
CA GLY A 135 1.20 3.46 3.59
C GLY A 135 0.22 3.85 2.50
N GLU A 136 0.60 4.72 1.56
CA GLU A 136 -0.28 5.11 0.44
C GLU A 136 -0.61 3.93 -0.49
N LEU A 137 0.30 2.98 -0.66
CA LEU A 137 0.01 1.77 -1.43
C LEU A 137 -1.02 0.86 -0.75
N VAL A 138 -1.07 0.86 0.59
CA VAL A 138 -1.98 0.02 1.37
C VAL A 138 -3.30 0.75 1.66
N TYR A 139 -3.23 2.04 1.97
CA TYR A 139 -4.32 2.85 2.51
C TYR A 139 -4.77 3.98 1.58
N GLY A 140 -4.09 4.25 0.46
CA GLY A 140 -4.44 5.34 -0.46
C GLY A 140 -5.86 5.21 -1.02
N ASN A 141 -6.29 3.97 -1.29
CA ASN A 141 -7.67 3.65 -1.66
C ASN A 141 -8.63 3.57 -0.47
N SER A 142 -8.10 3.54 0.76
CA SER A 142 -8.87 3.59 2.02
C SER A 142 -9.04 5.01 2.55
N ARG A 143 -8.44 6.03 1.92
CA ARG A 143 -8.78 7.42 2.17
C ARG A 143 -10.22 7.64 1.70
N ARG A 144 -11.17 7.43 2.62
CA ARG A 144 -12.55 7.88 2.49
C ARG A 144 -12.50 9.31 1.92
N PRO A 145 -13.21 9.63 0.83
CA PRO A 145 -13.48 11.01 0.48
C PRO A 145 -13.95 11.71 1.76
N ALA A 146 -13.42 12.88 2.06
CA ALA A 146 -13.66 13.64 3.30
C ALA A 146 -15.11 14.12 3.48
N GLY A 147 -16.09 13.40 2.93
CA GLY A 147 -17.52 13.62 3.06
C GLY A 147 -18.38 12.34 3.13
N LEU A 148 -17.80 11.13 3.20
CA LEU A 148 -18.61 9.92 3.44
C LEU A 148 -18.90 9.72 4.93
N SER A 149 -20.13 10.02 5.34
CA SER A 149 -20.62 9.62 6.65
C SER A 149 -20.76 8.10 6.71
N VAL A 150 -20.61 7.51 7.90
CA VAL A 150 -20.89 6.08 8.12
C VAL A 150 -22.29 5.71 7.59
N ALA A 151 -23.24 6.65 7.68
CA ALA A 151 -24.60 6.52 7.17
C ALA A 151 -24.69 6.30 5.65
N SER A 152 -23.85 6.95 4.83
CA SER A 152 -23.87 6.77 3.38
C SER A 152 -23.30 5.42 2.94
N GLN A 153 -22.30 4.90 3.67
CA GLN A 153 -21.74 3.57 3.43
C GLN A 153 -22.71 2.45 3.84
N SER A 154 -23.43 2.62 4.96
CA SER A 154 -24.51 1.70 5.36
C SER A 154 -25.67 1.72 4.36
N ARG A 155 -26.08 2.89 3.86
CA ARG A 155 -27.16 2.99 2.87
C ARG A 155 -26.80 2.30 1.56
N GLY A 156 -25.59 2.52 1.04
CA GLY A 156 -25.11 1.82 -0.17
C GLY A 156 -25.08 0.30 -0.01
N LYS A 157 -24.69 -0.19 1.18
CA LYS A 157 -24.72 -1.62 1.52
C LYS A 157 -26.13 -2.19 1.57
N GLU A 158 -27.08 -1.47 2.16
CA GLU A 158 -28.49 -1.88 2.21
C GLU A 158 -29.11 -1.95 0.82
N LEU A 159 -28.92 -0.90 0.02
CA LEU A 159 -29.38 -0.85 -1.37
C LEU A 159 -28.77 -1.99 -2.20
N PHE A 160 -27.47 -2.26 -2.04
CA PHE A 160 -26.81 -3.37 -2.71
C PHE A 160 -27.43 -4.72 -2.32
N ARG A 161 -27.67 -4.97 -1.03
CA ARG A 161 -28.30 -6.21 -0.56
C ARG A 161 -29.72 -6.37 -1.10
N ALA A 162 -30.49 -5.29 -1.16
CA ALA A 162 -31.88 -5.31 -1.64
C ALA A 162 -31.99 -5.55 -3.14
N HIS A 163 -31.10 -4.98 -3.95
CA HIS A 163 -31.23 -4.97 -5.41
C HIS A 163 -30.24 -5.88 -6.15
N CYS A 164 -29.06 -6.14 -5.57
CA CYS A 164 -27.96 -6.81 -6.26
C CYS A 164 -27.53 -8.12 -5.57
N GLY A 165 -27.63 -8.19 -4.25
CA GLY A 165 -27.04 -9.25 -3.43
C GLY A 165 -27.58 -10.66 -3.71
N GLY A 166 -28.78 -10.79 -4.30
CA GLY A 166 -29.33 -12.09 -4.68
C GLY A 166 -28.51 -12.81 -5.77
N CYS A 167 -27.97 -12.06 -6.73
CA CYS A 167 -27.11 -12.59 -7.79
C CYS A 167 -25.62 -12.29 -7.56
N HIS A 168 -25.33 -11.23 -6.78
CA HIS A 168 -23.98 -10.75 -6.51
C HIS A 168 -23.67 -10.74 -5.00
N PRO A 169 -23.74 -11.88 -4.30
CA PRO A 169 -23.39 -11.94 -2.88
C PRO A 169 -21.94 -11.50 -2.69
N ASP A 170 -21.71 -10.53 -1.80
CA ASP A 170 -20.39 -9.95 -1.51
C ASP A 170 -19.60 -9.50 -2.76
N GLY A 171 -20.29 -9.13 -3.84
CA GLY A 171 -19.68 -8.67 -5.08
C GLY A 171 -19.19 -9.79 -6.01
N GLU A 172 -19.55 -11.05 -5.72
CA GLU A 172 -19.37 -12.20 -6.61
C GLU A 172 -20.41 -12.20 -7.74
N ASN A 173 -20.45 -13.28 -8.52
CA ASN A 173 -21.49 -13.51 -9.52
C ASN A 173 -21.89 -14.98 -9.49
N THR A 174 -23.07 -15.27 -8.95
CA THR A 174 -23.58 -16.65 -8.81
C THR A 174 -23.88 -17.31 -10.16
N MET A 175 -24.27 -16.51 -11.16
CA MET A 175 -24.62 -16.99 -12.49
C MET A 175 -23.39 -17.23 -13.37
N LYS A 176 -22.37 -16.38 -13.25
CA LYS A 176 -21.10 -16.47 -13.99
C LYS A 176 -19.92 -16.17 -13.07
N PRO A 177 -19.41 -17.15 -12.31
CA PRO A 177 -18.35 -16.94 -11.31
C PRO A 177 -17.04 -16.34 -11.87
N THR A 178 -16.77 -16.52 -13.16
CA THR A 178 -15.60 -15.93 -13.84
C THR A 178 -15.73 -14.42 -14.11
N LEU A 179 -16.90 -13.83 -13.87
CA LEU A 179 -17.19 -12.41 -14.07
C LEU A 179 -17.78 -11.79 -12.79
N PRO A 180 -17.02 -11.72 -11.69
CA PRO A 180 -17.52 -11.15 -10.45
C PRO A 180 -17.67 -9.63 -10.57
N LEU A 181 -18.68 -9.09 -9.88
CA LEU A 181 -18.99 -7.65 -9.94
C LEU A 181 -17.82 -6.81 -9.42
N ARG A 182 -17.11 -7.25 -8.39
CA ARG A 182 -15.97 -6.52 -7.80
C ARG A 182 -14.86 -6.21 -8.81
N SER A 183 -14.67 -7.02 -9.85
CA SER A 183 -13.65 -6.78 -10.89
C SER A 183 -14.25 -6.24 -12.19
N ALA A 184 -15.54 -5.90 -12.20
CA ALA A 184 -16.22 -5.46 -13.41
C ALA A 184 -15.65 -4.12 -13.92
N PRO A 185 -15.25 -4.02 -15.21
CA PRO A 185 -14.72 -2.79 -15.78
C PRO A 185 -15.74 -1.65 -15.79
N GLN A 186 -17.04 -1.97 -15.79
CA GLN A 186 -18.14 -1.01 -15.74
C GLN A 186 -18.12 -0.15 -14.48
N LEU A 187 -17.50 -0.62 -13.39
CA LEU A 187 -17.36 0.16 -12.16
C LEU A 187 -16.35 1.30 -12.30
N ALA A 188 -15.48 1.30 -13.31
CA ALA A 188 -14.43 2.31 -13.44
C ALA A 188 -14.96 3.73 -13.72
N ASP A 189 -16.09 3.84 -14.41
CA ASP A 189 -16.68 5.11 -14.83
C ASP A 189 -18.17 5.20 -14.45
N GLU A 190 -18.62 6.38 -14.01
CA GLU A 190 -19.99 6.58 -13.52
C GLU A 190 -21.04 6.47 -14.63
N HIS A 191 -20.76 7.06 -15.78
CA HIS A 191 -21.66 7.04 -16.93
C HIS A 191 -21.73 5.63 -17.52
N VAL A 192 -20.61 4.92 -17.60
CA VAL A 192 -20.57 3.51 -18.04
C VAL A 192 -21.35 2.60 -17.08
N PHE A 193 -21.17 2.78 -15.77
CA PHE A 193 -21.92 2.02 -14.77
C PHE A 193 -23.43 2.25 -14.89
N LEU A 194 -23.86 3.51 -14.94
CA LEU A 194 -25.27 3.86 -15.08
C LEU A 194 -25.84 3.33 -16.40
N GLY A 195 -25.15 3.54 -17.51
CA GLY A 195 -25.57 3.03 -18.81
C GLY A 195 -25.76 1.51 -18.81
N TYR A 196 -24.81 0.77 -18.22
CA TYR A 196 -24.92 -0.68 -18.08
C TYR A 196 -26.07 -1.10 -17.17
N LEU A 197 -26.30 -0.39 -16.07
CA LEU A 197 -27.38 -0.67 -15.13
C LEU A 197 -28.77 -0.44 -15.75
N ARG A 198 -28.89 0.54 -16.66
CA ARG A 198 -30.13 0.84 -17.38
C ARG A 198 -30.39 -0.11 -18.55
N ASP A 199 -29.36 -0.54 -19.27
CA ASP A 199 -29.47 -1.44 -20.44
C ASP A 199 -28.32 -2.48 -20.46
N PRO A 200 -28.38 -3.52 -19.61
CA PRO A 200 -27.27 -4.46 -19.42
C PRO A 200 -27.13 -5.44 -20.59
N LYS A 201 -26.06 -5.26 -21.37
CA LYS A 201 -25.71 -6.07 -22.55
C LYS A 201 -24.41 -6.84 -22.38
N ALA A 202 -24.30 -7.99 -23.05
CA ALA A 202 -23.05 -8.72 -23.15
C ALA A 202 -22.07 -8.01 -24.09
N ARG A 203 -20.81 -8.45 -24.11
CA ARG A 203 -19.75 -7.83 -24.94
C ARG A 203 -20.06 -7.89 -26.45
N ASP A 204 -20.80 -8.91 -26.87
CA ASP A 204 -21.28 -9.10 -28.23
C ASP A 204 -22.61 -8.39 -28.53
N GLY A 205 -23.15 -7.64 -27.56
CA GLY A 205 -24.43 -6.93 -27.67
C GLY A 205 -25.66 -7.79 -27.36
N SER A 206 -25.50 -9.08 -27.05
CA SER A 206 -26.62 -9.95 -26.70
C SER A 206 -27.22 -9.62 -25.32
N PRO A 207 -28.49 -9.97 -25.06
CA PRO A 207 -29.12 -9.77 -23.75
C PRO A 207 -28.38 -10.52 -22.64
N THR A 208 -28.30 -9.91 -21.45
CA THR A 208 -27.75 -10.56 -20.26
C THR A 208 -28.86 -11.11 -19.36
N LEU A 209 -28.47 -11.95 -18.38
CA LEU A 209 -29.36 -12.40 -17.30
C LEU A 209 -29.65 -11.28 -16.28
N MET A 210 -28.85 -10.22 -16.26
CA MET A 210 -29.07 -9.09 -15.38
C MET A 210 -30.25 -8.28 -15.92
N PRO A 211 -31.32 -8.05 -15.14
CA PRO A 211 -32.42 -7.23 -15.60
C PRO A 211 -32.00 -5.75 -15.67
N PRO A 212 -32.61 -4.95 -16.56
CA PRO A 212 -32.46 -3.51 -16.51
C PRO A 212 -33.08 -2.96 -15.22
N PHE A 213 -32.43 -1.97 -14.63
CA PHE A 213 -32.98 -1.20 -13.51
C PHE A 213 -33.42 0.15 -14.06
N ALA A 214 -34.72 0.39 -14.17
CA ALA A 214 -35.25 1.68 -14.59
C ALA A 214 -35.18 2.72 -13.45
N GLN A 215 -35.29 4.01 -13.78
CA GLN A 215 -35.13 5.12 -12.82
C GLN A 215 -36.19 5.12 -11.71
N ASP A 216 -37.37 4.58 -11.97
CA ASP A 216 -38.46 4.40 -11.01
C ASP A 216 -38.18 3.31 -9.96
N ARG A 217 -37.41 2.28 -10.34
CA ARG A 217 -37.01 1.18 -9.45
C ARG A 217 -35.74 1.48 -8.66
N LEU A 218 -34.81 2.23 -9.25
CA LEU A 218 -33.54 2.59 -8.62
C LEU A 218 -33.08 3.93 -9.20
N SER A 219 -33.07 4.98 -8.38
CA SER A 219 -32.64 6.31 -8.84
C SER A 219 -31.14 6.35 -9.17
N ASP A 220 -30.69 7.33 -9.95
CA ASP A 220 -29.26 7.49 -10.26
C ASP A 220 -28.42 7.76 -8.99
N GLU A 221 -28.98 8.50 -8.03
CA GLU A 221 -28.36 8.78 -6.74
C GLU A 221 -28.12 7.47 -5.94
N GLU A 222 -29.14 6.62 -5.85
CA GLU A 222 -29.05 5.32 -5.18
C GLU A 222 -28.11 4.36 -5.90
N ALA A 223 -28.14 4.35 -7.24
CA ALA A 223 -27.19 3.59 -8.06
C ALA A 223 -25.74 4.03 -7.79
N MET A 224 -25.49 5.32 -7.60
CA MET A 224 -24.17 5.83 -7.21
C MET A 224 -23.76 5.44 -5.79
N GLN A 225 -24.70 5.32 -4.86
CA GLN A 225 -24.40 4.80 -3.51
C GLN A 225 -24.03 3.31 -3.56
N ILE A 226 -24.71 2.52 -4.38
CA ILE A 226 -24.38 1.10 -4.64
C ILE A 226 -22.98 1.00 -5.28
N ARG A 227 -22.71 1.74 -6.36
CA ARG A 227 -21.40 1.73 -7.05
C ARG A 227 -20.27 2.04 -6.08
N ARG A 228 -20.42 3.08 -5.26
CA ARG A 228 -19.45 3.46 -4.23
C ARG A 228 -19.23 2.35 -3.21
N TYR A 229 -20.30 1.71 -2.71
CA TYR A 229 -20.17 0.56 -1.80
C TYR A 229 -19.42 -0.62 -2.45
N VAL A 230 -19.67 -0.93 -3.72
CA VAL A 230 -18.97 -2.02 -4.41
C VAL A 230 -17.48 -1.72 -4.57
N ILE A 231 -17.13 -0.48 -4.95
CA ILE A 231 -15.74 -0.07 -5.16
C ILE A 231 -14.95 0.00 -3.84
N GLU A 232 -15.56 0.50 -2.77
CA GLU A 232 -14.83 0.81 -1.52
C GLU A 232 -15.01 -0.28 -0.44
N GLY A 233 -16.18 -0.94 -0.43
CA GLY A 233 -16.60 -1.89 0.60
C GLY A 233 -16.37 -3.35 0.23
N LEU A 234 -16.36 -3.70 -1.06
CA LEU A 234 -16.26 -5.10 -1.54
C LEU A 234 -14.98 -5.42 -2.33
N ARG A 235 -14.20 -4.42 -2.77
CA ARG A 235 -12.89 -4.63 -3.43
C ARG A 235 -11.71 -4.84 -2.46
N ARG A 236 -11.96 -5.27 -1.23
CA ARG A 236 -10.90 -5.56 -0.24
C ARG A 236 -10.47 -7.02 -0.29
#